data_AF-A0A814ERU1-F1
#
_entry.id   AF-A0A814ERU1-F1
#
_cell.length_a   1.000
_cell.length_b   1.000
_cell.length_c   1.000
_cell.angle_alpha   90.00
_cell.angle_beta   90.00
_cell.angle_gamma   90.00
#
_symmetry.space_group_name_H-M   'P 1'
#
loop_
_entity.id
_entity.type
_entity.pdbx_description
1 polymer ?
#
loop_
_entity_poly.entity_id
_entity_poly.type
_entity_poly.pdbx_seq_one_letter_code
_entity_poly.pdbx_strand_id
1 'polypeptide(L)'
;MNSTSIDLVAEIHSSSSDEENEISFSSVSRVSSACCTSSLYTNKQIEFFLRTDKQKYRILANENNKKATSWWRSFGFPAVLNEKNGFERIHGYISCTKYYRTSIYGSKSGTKRFIDHANRCSPLSSQSIPNQRNPEESQATLDNIVIKKKAHITTKEQNEIKHLYAKWICEDLRPFTIVENNGFQQLAQTFIRLGSQYGCIDVKEVVRSRQAVARTVDDLAQKHRTILKSELREPLKAQAITIAPDFWTSKYNQQAFLHMMHYSDCREILGN
;
A
#
# COMPACT_ATOMS: atom_id res chain seq x y z
N MET A 1 -52.89 0.90 28.17
CA MET A 1 -51.68 0.05 28.14
C MET A 1 -50.49 0.98 28.12
N ASN A 2 -49.97 1.32 29.30
CA ASN A 2 -48.91 2.30 29.47
C ASN A 2 -47.56 1.59 29.38
N SER A 3 -46.77 1.93 28.38
CA SER A 3 -45.41 1.42 28.19
C SER A 3 -44.44 2.32 28.94
N THR A 4 -43.97 1.85 30.10
CA THR A 4 -42.96 2.53 30.91
C THR A 4 -41.59 2.34 30.26
N SER A 5 -40.96 3.45 29.86
CA SER A 5 -39.57 3.51 29.41
C SER A 5 -38.66 3.39 30.64
N ILE A 6 -37.74 2.43 30.63
CA ILE A 6 -36.73 2.25 31.68
C ILE A 6 -35.48 3.00 31.22
N ASP A 7 -35.22 4.17 31.82
CA ASP A 7 -33.96 4.88 31.68
C ASP A 7 -32.91 4.23 32.60
N LEU A 8 -31.91 3.58 32.00
CA LEU A 8 -30.76 3.05 32.71
C LEU A 8 -29.72 4.18 32.84
N VAL A 9 -29.70 4.85 34.00
CA VAL A 9 -28.63 5.77 34.37
C VAL A 9 -27.50 4.95 35.01
N ALA A 10 -26.37 4.85 34.32
CA ALA A 10 -25.16 4.27 34.88
C ALA A 10 -24.40 5.36 35.66
N GLU A 11 -24.45 5.30 36.99
CA GLU A 11 -23.55 6.05 37.87
C GLU A 11 -22.14 5.44 37.80
N ILE A 12 -21.19 6.21 37.27
CA ILE A 12 -19.75 5.86 37.30
C ILE A 12 -19.14 6.59 38.50
N HIS A 13 -18.85 5.84 39.56
CA HIS A 13 -18.00 6.32 40.65
C HIS A 13 -16.54 6.34 40.20
N SER A 14 -15.98 7.53 40.04
CA SER A 14 -14.55 7.75 39.81
C SER A 14 -13.82 7.90 41.14
N SER A 15 -13.27 6.80 41.66
CA SER A 15 -12.28 6.83 42.74
C SER A 15 -10.88 7.01 42.14
N SER A 16 -10.29 8.21 42.32
CA SER A 16 -8.91 8.48 41.91
C SER A 16 -7.96 8.01 43.01
N SER A 17 -6.98 7.20 42.62
CA SER A 17 -5.78 6.92 43.40
C SER A 17 -4.61 7.11 42.46
N ASP A 18 -3.91 8.23 42.64
CA ASP A 18 -2.70 8.57 41.93
C ASP A 18 -1.54 7.71 42.45
N GLU A 19 -1.06 6.76 41.64
CA GLU A 19 0.26 6.14 41.80
C GLU A 19 1.12 6.52 40.59
N GLU A 20 2.03 7.47 40.79
CA GLU A 20 3.09 7.79 39.86
C GLU A 20 4.13 6.66 39.87
N ASN A 21 4.27 5.96 38.75
CA ASN A 21 5.31 4.95 38.56
C ASN A 21 6.30 5.46 37.49
N GLU A 22 7.45 5.95 37.93
CA GLU A 22 8.58 6.34 37.08
C GLU A 22 9.20 5.09 36.43
N ILE A 23 8.88 4.86 35.15
CA ILE A 23 9.56 3.84 34.35
C ILE A 23 10.82 4.45 33.74
N SER A 24 11.96 4.15 34.38
CA SER A 24 13.32 4.33 33.87
C SER A 24 13.54 3.47 32.62
N PHE A 25 13.72 4.12 31.47
CA PHE A 25 14.14 3.47 30.23
C PHE A 25 15.67 3.41 30.16
N SER A 26 16.23 2.22 30.35
CA SER A 26 17.64 1.93 30.07
C SER A 26 17.86 1.78 28.56
N SER A 27 18.88 2.48 28.06
CA SER A 27 19.29 2.53 26.66
C SER A 27 19.96 1.22 26.22
N VAL A 28 19.27 0.46 25.36
CA VAL A 28 19.84 -0.73 24.72
C VAL A 28 20.68 -0.32 23.50
N SER A 29 21.98 -0.51 23.62
CA SER A 29 22.98 -0.30 22.57
C SER A 29 22.74 -1.25 21.39
N ARG A 30 22.47 -0.69 20.19
CA ARG A 30 22.40 -1.47 18.95
C ARG A 30 23.80 -1.89 18.51
N VAL A 31 24.05 -3.20 18.55
CA VAL A 31 25.22 -3.81 17.91
C VAL A 31 25.05 -3.71 16.39
N SER A 32 25.90 -2.90 15.76
CA SER A 32 25.95 -2.71 14.31
C SER A 32 26.56 -3.96 13.66
N SER A 33 25.72 -4.78 13.04
CA SER A 33 26.15 -5.94 12.24
C SER A 33 26.76 -5.45 10.93
N ALA A 34 28.09 -5.31 10.93
CA ALA A 34 28.89 -5.07 9.73
C ALA A 34 28.90 -6.33 8.86
N CYS A 35 27.90 -6.50 7.99
CA CYS A 35 27.91 -7.52 6.94
C CYS A 35 28.03 -6.83 5.57
N CYS A 36 29.26 -6.45 5.23
CA CYS A 36 29.65 -6.08 3.87
C CYS A 36 30.74 -7.03 3.41
N THR A 37 30.38 -8.28 3.13
CA THR A 37 31.17 -9.11 2.23
C THR A 37 31.03 -8.51 0.84
N SER A 38 32.09 -7.83 0.41
CA SER A 38 32.29 -7.35 -0.97
C SER A 38 31.94 -8.48 -1.94
N SER A 39 30.82 -8.36 -2.64
CA SER A 39 30.37 -9.42 -3.54
C SER A 39 31.35 -9.53 -4.72
N LEU A 40 32.04 -10.67 -4.82
CA LEU A 40 33.00 -11.02 -5.88
C LEU A 40 32.41 -11.01 -7.31
N TYR A 41 31.09 -10.83 -7.43
CA TYR A 41 30.35 -10.94 -8.68
C TYR A 41 29.58 -9.66 -8.99
N THR A 42 29.62 -9.24 -10.24
CA THR A 42 28.72 -8.23 -10.81
C THR A 42 27.43 -8.87 -11.31
N ASN A 43 26.34 -8.09 -11.44
CA ASN A 43 25.07 -8.57 -12.00
C ASN A 43 25.27 -9.32 -13.33
N LYS A 44 26.05 -8.75 -14.26
CA LYS A 44 26.27 -9.33 -15.60
C LYS A 44 27.02 -10.67 -15.55
N GLN A 45 27.95 -10.84 -14.62
CA GLN A 45 28.65 -12.12 -14.43
C GLN A 45 27.67 -13.20 -13.96
N ILE A 46 26.82 -12.90 -12.98
CA ILE A 46 25.80 -13.84 -12.49
C ILE A 46 24.83 -14.22 -13.63
N GLU A 47 24.37 -13.24 -14.41
CA GLU A 47 23.50 -13.48 -15.57
C GLU A 47 24.16 -14.40 -16.61
N PHE A 48 25.44 -14.17 -16.90
CA PHE A 48 26.21 -14.98 -17.83
C PHE A 48 26.33 -16.43 -17.32
N PHE A 49 26.76 -16.61 -16.07
CA PHE A 49 26.95 -17.93 -15.47
C PHE A 49 25.67 -18.75 -15.38
N LEU A 50 24.53 -18.12 -15.01
CA LEU A 50 23.22 -18.78 -14.98
C LEU A 50 22.77 -19.26 -16.37
N ARG A 51 23.26 -18.65 -17.45
CA ARG A 51 22.94 -19.03 -18.83
C ARG A 51 23.87 -20.10 -19.37
N THR A 52 25.17 -20.01 -19.08
CA THR A 52 26.20 -20.84 -19.70
C THR A 52 26.49 -22.12 -18.92
N ASP A 53 26.46 -22.08 -17.59
CA ASP A 53 26.88 -23.20 -16.74
C ASP A 53 25.79 -23.57 -15.72
N LYS A 54 24.77 -24.30 -16.21
CA LYS A 54 23.63 -24.74 -15.40
C LYS A 54 23.97 -25.84 -14.39
N GLN A 55 25.12 -26.50 -14.54
CA GLN A 55 25.57 -27.52 -13.59
C GLN A 55 26.15 -26.85 -12.34
N LYS A 56 26.91 -25.76 -12.54
CA LYS A 56 27.52 -25.01 -11.45
C LYS A 56 26.63 -23.92 -10.87
N TYR A 57 25.73 -23.32 -11.66
CA TYR A 57 24.90 -22.20 -11.22
C TYR A 57 23.41 -22.48 -11.37
N ARG A 58 22.63 -22.16 -10.33
CA ARG A 58 21.18 -22.37 -10.30
C ARG A 58 20.47 -21.25 -9.55
N ILE A 59 19.19 -21.05 -9.86
CA ILE A 59 18.31 -20.16 -9.09
C ILE A 59 17.52 -21.00 -8.08
N LEU A 60 17.68 -20.69 -6.79
CA LEU A 60 16.95 -21.30 -5.67
C LEU A 60 15.62 -20.56 -5.45
N ALA A 61 14.54 -21.31 -5.26
CA ALA A 61 13.24 -20.73 -4.92
C ALA A 61 13.26 -20.14 -3.50
N ASN A 62 12.44 -19.12 -3.26
CA ASN A 62 12.24 -18.60 -1.90
C ASN A 62 11.24 -19.49 -1.15
N GLU A 63 11.73 -20.29 -0.21
CA GLU A 63 10.91 -21.26 0.55
C GLU A 63 9.96 -20.59 1.57
N ASN A 64 10.20 -19.33 1.95
CA ASN A 64 9.36 -18.57 2.88
C ASN A 64 8.04 -18.06 2.24
N ASN A 65 7.50 -18.80 1.26
CA ASN A 65 6.42 -18.38 0.38
C ASN A 65 5.04 -18.23 1.04
N LYS A 66 4.87 -18.58 2.32
CA LYS A 66 3.56 -18.53 3.01
C LYS A 66 2.97 -17.12 3.11
N LYS A 67 3.77 -16.06 2.94
CA LYS A 67 3.32 -14.64 2.89
C LYS A 67 4.00 -13.83 1.77
N ALA A 68 4.69 -14.48 0.84
CA ALA A 68 5.52 -13.78 -0.12
C ALA A 68 4.67 -13.13 -1.22
N THR A 69 4.88 -11.82 -1.41
CA THR A 69 4.35 -11.03 -2.53
C THR A 69 4.44 -11.77 -3.88
N SER A 70 3.42 -11.61 -4.72
CA SER A 70 3.19 -12.37 -5.97
C SER A 70 4.38 -12.45 -6.94
N TRP A 71 5.30 -11.48 -6.89
CA TRP A 71 6.47 -11.41 -7.76
C TRP A 71 7.54 -12.48 -7.46
N TRP A 72 7.57 -13.07 -6.24
CA TRP A 72 8.48 -14.18 -5.92
C TRP A 72 8.25 -15.43 -6.77
N ARG A 73 7.08 -15.56 -7.42
CA ARG A 73 6.83 -16.63 -8.39
C ARG A 73 7.72 -16.54 -9.63
N SER A 74 8.25 -15.35 -9.95
CA SER A 74 9.09 -15.09 -11.12
C SER A 74 10.57 -14.90 -10.78
N PHE A 75 10.93 -14.92 -9.51
CA PHE A 75 12.26 -14.58 -9.01
C PHE A 75 12.75 -15.58 -7.97
N GLY A 76 14.05 -15.79 -7.92
CA GLY A 76 14.69 -16.59 -6.88
C GLY A 76 16.12 -16.13 -6.62
N PHE A 77 16.80 -16.82 -5.71
CA PHE A 77 18.15 -16.47 -5.29
C PHE A 77 19.18 -17.18 -6.17
N PRO A 78 20.07 -16.45 -6.87
CA PRO A 78 21.17 -17.10 -7.58
C PRO A 78 22.08 -17.82 -6.58
N ALA A 79 22.54 -19.01 -6.96
CA ALA A 79 23.41 -19.86 -6.14
C ALA A 79 24.47 -20.55 -7.00
N VAL A 80 25.58 -20.89 -6.37
CA VAL A 80 26.74 -21.57 -6.97
C VAL A 80 26.96 -22.91 -6.28
N LEU A 81 27.36 -23.92 -7.03
CA LEU A 81 27.73 -25.24 -6.51
C LEU A 81 29.01 -25.12 -5.68
N ASN A 82 28.92 -25.51 -4.42
CA ASN A 82 30.02 -25.61 -3.46
C ASN A 82 30.69 -27.00 -3.58
N GLU A 83 31.92 -27.13 -3.08
CA GLU A 83 32.73 -28.36 -3.04
C GLU A 83 31.99 -29.55 -2.40
N LYS A 84 31.04 -29.29 -1.50
CA LYS A 84 30.21 -30.31 -0.83
C LYS A 84 29.01 -30.79 -1.67
N ASN A 85 28.97 -30.52 -2.98
CA ASN A 85 27.81 -30.74 -3.86
C ASN A 85 26.51 -30.03 -3.42
N GLY A 86 26.60 -29.04 -2.53
CA GLY A 86 25.47 -28.17 -2.15
C GLY A 86 25.47 -26.88 -2.95
N PHE A 87 24.31 -26.19 -3.05
CA PHE A 87 24.23 -24.87 -3.66
C PHE A 87 24.29 -23.78 -2.60
N GLU A 88 25.29 -22.91 -2.67
CA GLU A 88 25.47 -21.76 -1.80
C GLU A 88 24.92 -20.49 -2.46
N ARG A 89 24.12 -19.73 -1.71
CA ARG A 89 23.48 -18.52 -2.21
C ARG A 89 24.49 -17.40 -2.45
N ILE A 90 24.38 -16.72 -3.59
CA ILE A 90 25.08 -15.46 -3.83
C ILE A 90 24.28 -14.34 -3.16
N HIS A 91 24.73 -13.94 -1.96
CA HIS A 91 24.07 -12.93 -1.14
C HIS A 91 24.01 -11.56 -1.83
N GLY A 92 22.94 -10.80 -1.55
CA GLY A 92 22.73 -9.46 -2.10
C GLY A 92 22.12 -9.43 -3.51
N TYR A 93 21.81 -10.58 -4.10
CA TYR A 93 21.25 -10.67 -5.44
C TYR A 93 19.94 -11.45 -5.50
N ILE A 94 19.18 -11.17 -6.56
CA ILE A 94 17.99 -11.90 -6.96
C ILE A 94 17.94 -11.99 -8.48
N SER A 95 17.50 -13.14 -9.01
CA SER A 95 17.49 -13.42 -10.44
C SER A 95 16.11 -13.89 -10.90
N CYS A 96 15.68 -13.39 -12.06
CA CYS A 96 14.47 -13.87 -12.71
C CYS A 96 14.65 -15.33 -13.17
N THR A 97 13.71 -16.21 -12.84
CA THR A 97 13.77 -17.64 -13.19
C THR A 97 13.67 -17.92 -14.69
N LYS A 98 13.11 -16.98 -15.47
CA LYS A 98 12.90 -17.13 -16.92
C LYS A 98 14.01 -16.51 -17.76
N TYR A 99 14.37 -15.25 -17.46
CA TYR A 99 15.31 -14.48 -18.28
C TYR A 99 16.74 -14.46 -17.71
N TYR A 100 16.92 -15.02 -16.52
CA TYR A 100 18.16 -15.00 -15.74
C TYR A 100 18.64 -13.59 -15.37
N ARG A 101 17.82 -12.55 -15.59
CA ARG A 101 18.18 -11.17 -15.28
C ARG A 101 18.37 -11.00 -13.78
N THR A 102 19.53 -10.48 -13.39
CA THR A 102 19.97 -10.40 -12.01
C THR A 102 19.96 -8.94 -11.54
N SER A 103 19.58 -8.72 -10.28
CA SER A 103 19.49 -7.39 -9.69
C SER A 103 19.88 -7.43 -8.21
N ILE A 104 20.37 -6.29 -7.72
CA ILE A 104 20.76 -6.15 -6.31
C ILE A 104 19.51 -6.12 -5.43
N TYR A 105 19.46 -7.03 -4.47
CA TYR A 105 18.38 -7.18 -3.50
C TYR A 105 18.90 -7.01 -2.07
N GLY A 106 18.50 -5.93 -1.43
CA GLY A 106 18.84 -5.60 -0.05
C GLY A 106 17.71 -4.85 0.64
N SER A 107 17.84 -4.58 1.94
CA SER A 107 16.80 -3.92 2.75
C SER A 107 16.39 -2.54 2.24
N LYS A 108 17.27 -1.86 1.49
CA LYS A 108 17.01 -0.55 0.87
C LYS A 108 16.47 -0.63 -0.56
N SER A 109 16.49 -1.81 -1.19
CA SER A 109 15.99 -2.00 -2.55
C SER A 109 14.48 -2.27 -2.49
N GLY A 110 13.67 -1.23 -2.75
CA GLY A 110 12.22 -1.39 -2.85
C GLY A 110 11.81 -2.43 -3.90
N THR A 111 10.63 -3.03 -3.74
CA THR A 111 10.16 -4.17 -4.55
C THR A 111 9.52 -3.79 -5.89
N LYS A 112 9.28 -2.49 -6.13
CA LYS A 112 8.57 -1.99 -7.32
C LYS A 112 9.16 -2.50 -8.63
N ARG A 113 10.50 -2.51 -8.75
CA ARG A 113 11.19 -2.98 -9.98
C ARG A 113 10.95 -4.47 -10.26
N PHE A 114 10.84 -5.28 -9.22
CA PHE A 114 10.56 -6.72 -9.35
C PHE A 114 9.10 -6.97 -9.71
N ILE A 115 8.17 -6.19 -9.15
CA ILE A 115 6.75 -6.23 -9.52
C ILE A 115 6.56 -5.84 -10.98
N ASP A 116 7.14 -4.71 -11.40
CA ASP A 116 7.07 -4.24 -12.79
C ASP A 116 7.67 -5.26 -13.76
N HIS A 117 8.80 -5.89 -13.38
CA HIS A 117 9.39 -6.96 -14.16
C HIS A 117 8.49 -8.19 -14.18
N ALA A 118 7.99 -8.68 -13.04
CA ALA A 118 7.16 -9.87 -12.95
C ALA A 118 5.92 -9.76 -13.86
N ASN A 119 5.27 -8.60 -13.88
CA ASN A 119 4.12 -8.33 -14.74
C ASN A 119 4.46 -8.43 -16.24
N ARG A 120 5.66 -7.97 -16.65
CA ARG A 120 6.16 -8.09 -18.02
C ARG A 120 6.83 -9.43 -18.31
N CYS A 121 7.19 -10.15 -17.26
CA CYS A 121 7.85 -11.46 -17.29
C CYS A 121 6.84 -12.61 -17.34
N SER A 122 5.56 -12.29 -17.45
CA SER A 122 4.56 -13.25 -17.90
C SER A 122 5.06 -13.94 -19.15
N PRO A 123 4.95 -15.29 -19.21
CA PRO A 123 5.26 -15.96 -20.46
C PRO A 123 4.33 -15.30 -21.47
N LEU A 124 4.86 -14.90 -22.63
CA LEU A 124 4.01 -14.79 -23.80
C LEU A 124 3.15 -16.05 -23.76
N SER A 125 1.85 -15.86 -23.48
CA SER A 125 0.82 -16.81 -23.83
C SER A 125 1.25 -17.33 -25.18
N SER A 126 1.59 -18.62 -25.19
CA SER A 126 1.99 -19.37 -26.36
C SER A 126 1.18 -18.81 -27.50
N GLN A 127 1.88 -18.20 -28.47
CA GLN A 127 1.28 -17.74 -29.70
C GLN A 127 0.31 -18.84 -30.13
N SER A 128 -0.95 -18.43 -30.23
CA SER A 128 -2.01 -19.17 -30.84
C SER A 128 -1.45 -19.91 -32.05
N ILE A 129 -1.73 -21.21 -32.07
CA ILE A 129 -1.78 -22.04 -33.27
C ILE A 129 -2.29 -21.16 -34.42
N PRO A 130 -1.64 -21.16 -35.61
CA PRO A 130 -2.15 -20.46 -36.77
C PRO A 130 -3.45 -21.14 -37.21
N ASN A 131 -4.56 -20.75 -36.59
CA ASN A 131 -5.87 -21.21 -36.95
C ASN A 131 -6.26 -20.50 -38.25
N GLN A 132 -6.68 -21.31 -39.21
CA GLN A 132 -7.00 -20.93 -40.57
C GLN A 132 -7.94 -19.71 -40.62
N ARG A 133 -7.57 -18.78 -41.50
CA ARG A 133 -8.31 -17.56 -41.81
C ARG A 133 -9.68 -17.92 -42.41
N ASN A 134 -10.75 -17.58 -41.71
CA ASN A 134 -11.98 -17.14 -42.37
C ASN A 134 -11.80 -15.65 -42.72
N PRO A 135 -11.89 -15.25 -43.99
CA PRO A 135 -11.61 -13.89 -44.44
C PRO A 135 -12.89 -13.04 -44.47
N GLU A 136 -13.65 -12.96 -43.38
CA GLU A 136 -14.80 -12.06 -43.32
C GLU A 136 -14.84 -11.33 -41.96
N GLU A 137 -14.70 -10.01 -42.05
CA GLU A 137 -15.05 -9.01 -41.04
C GLU A 137 -14.39 -9.12 -39.67
N SER A 138 -13.16 -8.62 -39.58
CA SER A 138 -12.67 -8.01 -38.34
C SER A 138 -12.15 -6.63 -38.67
N GLN A 139 -13.07 -5.66 -38.69
CA GLN A 139 -12.72 -4.25 -38.61
C GLN A 139 -11.91 -4.04 -37.33
N ALA A 140 -10.61 -3.83 -37.47
CA ALA A 140 -9.76 -3.42 -36.37
C ALA A 140 -10.25 -2.05 -35.88
N THR A 141 -10.96 -2.04 -34.75
CA THR A 141 -11.33 -0.79 -34.07
C THR A 141 -10.03 -0.06 -33.71
N LEU A 142 -9.90 1.16 -34.25
CA LEU A 142 -8.77 2.09 -34.10
C LEU A 142 -8.49 2.53 -32.65
N ASP A 143 -9.21 1.99 -31.66
CA ASP A 143 -9.20 2.46 -30.28
C ASP A 143 -7.98 2.02 -29.46
N ASN A 144 -7.17 1.07 -29.96
CA ASN A 144 -6.07 0.49 -29.18
C ASN A 144 -4.68 1.12 -29.41
N ILE A 145 -4.56 2.16 -30.24
CA ILE A 145 -3.28 2.88 -30.46
C ILE A 145 -3.32 4.27 -29.79
N VAL A 146 -3.88 4.37 -28.59
CA VAL A 146 -3.59 5.52 -27.73
C VAL A 146 -2.24 5.26 -27.06
N ILE A 147 -1.16 5.56 -27.79
CA ILE A 147 0.17 5.65 -27.23
C ILE A 147 0.10 6.72 -26.12
N LYS A 148 0.05 6.29 -24.86
CA LYS A 148 0.14 7.17 -23.70
C LYS A 148 1.54 7.80 -23.68
N LYS A 149 1.72 8.85 -24.49
CA LYS A 149 2.90 9.71 -24.42
C LYS A 149 2.94 10.24 -23.00
N LYS A 150 3.99 9.90 -22.27
CA LYS A 150 4.21 10.48 -20.95
C LYS A 150 4.38 11.97 -21.16
N ALA A 151 3.57 12.78 -20.46
CA ALA A 151 3.75 14.22 -20.46
C ALA A 151 5.18 14.52 -20.01
N HIS A 152 5.93 15.24 -20.86
CA HIS A 152 7.28 15.66 -20.54
C HIS A 152 7.21 16.99 -19.79
N ILE A 153 7.14 16.93 -18.47
CA ILE A 153 7.15 18.12 -17.61
C ILE A 153 8.58 18.63 -17.52
N THR A 154 8.82 19.85 -17.98
CA THR A 154 10.12 20.52 -17.96
C THR A 154 10.56 20.85 -16.53
N THR A 155 11.87 21.04 -16.31
CA THR A 155 12.41 21.45 -15.00
C THR A 155 11.83 22.78 -14.51
N LYS A 156 11.53 23.70 -15.44
CA LYS A 156 10.92 24.99 -15.12
C LYS A 156 9.52 24.81 -14.53
N GLU A 157 8.68 24.01 -15.18
CA GLU A 157 7.33 23.70 -14.69
C GLU A 157 7.36 22.94 -13.36
N GLN A 158 8.31 22.02 -13.16
CA GLN A 158 8.47 21.32 -11.88
C GLN A 158 8.81 22.29 -10.74
N ASN A 159 9.70 23.26 -10.99
CA ASN A 159 10.04 24.27 -10.00
C ASN A 159 8.87 25.22 -9.69
N GLU A 160 8.07 25.57 -10.71
CA GLU A 160 6.86 26.36 -10.54
C GLU A 160 5.83 25.62 -9.67
N ILE A 161 5.56 24.35 -9.96
CA ILE A 161 4.68 23.49 -9.14
C ILE A 161 5.19 23.41 -7.70
N LYS A 162 6.50 23.25 -7.50
CA LYS A 162 7.11 23.23 -6.16
C LYS A 162 6.89 24.54 -5.42
N HIS A 163 7.02 25.68 -6.09
CA HIS A 163 6.78 26.99 -5.50
C HIS A 163 5.31 27.19 -5.12
N LEU A 164 4.38 26.76 -5.98
CA LEU A 164 2.94 26.79 -5.68
C LEU A 164 2.58 25.94 -4.46
N TYR A 165 3.17 24.74 -4.32
CA TYR A 165 2.99 23.93 -3.11
C TYR A 165 3.51 24.63 -1.85
N ALA A 166 4.72 25.18 -1.91
CA ALA A 166 5.30 25.88 -0.77
C ALA A 166 4.44 27.09 -0.36
N LYS A 167 4.01 27.88 -1.34
CA LYS A 167 3.12 29.02 -1.13
C LYS A 167 1.81 28.60 -0.48
N TRP A 168 1.12 27.61 -1.05
CA TRP A 168 -0.14 27.09 -0.51
C TRP A 168 0.01 26.60 0.94
N ILE A 169 1.08 25.84 1.22
CA ILE A 169 1.35 25.32 2.56
C ILE A 169 1.58 26.45 3.57
N CYS A 170 2.34 27.48 3.19
CA CYS A 170 2.63 28.62 4.06
C CYS A 170 1.42 29.51 4.29
N GLU A 171 0.63 29.81 3.24
CA GLU A 171 -0.53 30.70 3.33
C GLU A 171 -1.68 30.05 4.12
N ASP A 172 -1.93 28.75 3.93
CA ASP A 172 -3.03 28.03 4.59
C ASP A 172 -2.60 27.28 5.87
N LEU A 173 -1.33 27.42 6.29
CA LEU A 173 -0.71 26.72 7.43
C LEU A 173 -0.96 25.19 7.39
N ARG A 174 -0.79 24.58 6.21
CA ARG A 174 -1.00 23.13 6.04
C ARG A 174 0.21 22.33 6.50
N PRO A 175 0.04 21.09 6.97
CA PRO A 175 1.18 20.21 7.20
C PRO A 175 1.84 19.83 5.86
N PHE A 176 3.18 19.73 5.82
CA PHE A 176 3.92 19.34 4.61
C PHE A 176 3.49 17.97 4.05
N THR A 177 3.03 17.06 4.91
CA THR A 177 2.56 15.72 4.53
C THR A 177 1.30 15.74 3.66
N ILE A 178 0.63 16.90 3.51
CA ILE A 178 -0.59 17.00 2.69
C ILE A 178 -0.37 16.64 1.22
N VAL A 179 0.83 16.89 0.68
CA VAL A 179 1.16 16.58 -0.73
C VAL A 179 1.34 15.08 -0.98
N GLU A 180 1.60 14.32 0.08
CA GLU A 180 1.78 12.86 0.04
C GLU A 180 0.45 12.11 0.25
N ASN A 181 -0.60 12.82 0.69
CA ASN A 181 -1.89 12.21 0.96
C ASN A 181 -2.54 11.67 -0.32
N ASN A 182 -2.90 10.39 -0.29
CA ASN A 182 -3.55 9.70 -1.41
C ASN A 182 -4.86 10.39 -1.86
N GLY A 183 -5.66 10.89 -0.90
CA GLY A 183 -6.88 11.64 -1.22
C GLY A 183 -6.63 12.92 -2.02
N PHE A 184 -5.56 13.66 -1.69
CA PHE A 184 -5.16 14.84 -2.44
C PHE A 184 -4.68 14.48 -3.86
N GLN A 185 -3.87 13.43 -4.00
CA GLN A 185 -3.39 12.97 -5.32
C GLN A 185 -4.53 12.53 -6.24
N GLN A 186 -5.54 11.83 -5.70
CA GLN A 186 -6.74 11.43 -6.45
C GLN A 186 -7.57 12.65 -6.90
N LEU A 187 -7.70 13.66 -6.03
CA LEU A 187 -8.38 14.91 -6.37
C LEU A 187 -7.63 15.67 -7.48
N ALA A 188 -6.31 15.83 -7.35
CA ALA A 188 -5.49 16.49 -8.35
C ALA A 188 -5.54 15.77 -9.71
N GLN A 189 -5.49 14.43 -9.71
CA GLN A 189 -5.63 13.63 -10.93
C GLN A 189 -7.01 13.80 -11.57
N THR A 190 -8.06 14.00 -10.76
CA THR A 190 -9.41 14.31 -11.25
C THR A 190 -9.45 15.67 -11.93
N PHE A 191 -8.81 16.70 -11.37
CA PHE A 191 -8.70 18.01 -12.02
C PHE A 191 -7.95 17.94 -13.35
N ILE A 192 -6.84 17.20 -13.41
CA ILE A 192 -6.09 16.99 -14.67
C ILE A 192 -6.97 16.32 -15.72
N ARG A 193 -7.76 15.31 -15.33
CA ARG A 193 -8.69 14.63 -16.24
C ARG A 193 -9.77 15.59 -16.74
N LEU A 194 -10.38 16.37 -15.84
CA LEU A 194 -11.38 17.38 -16.24
C LEU A 194 -10.77 18.39 -17.22
N GLY A 195 -9.58 18.92 -16.93
CA GLY A 195 -8.88 19.83 -17.83
C GLY A 195 -8.54 19.19 -19.19
N SER A 196 -8.20 17.90 -19.23
CA SER A 196 -7.99 17.19 -20.50
C SER A 196 -9.27 17.01 -21.33
N GLN A 197 -10.43 16.95 -20.67
CA GLN A 197 -11.73 16.73 -21.32
C GLN A 197 -12.39 18.04 -21.75
N TYR A 198 -12.31 19.08 -20.94
CA TYR A 198 -13.04 20.34 -21.13
C TYR A 198 -12.13 21.54 -21.40
N GLY A 199 -10.80 21.39 -21.38
CA GLY A 199 -9.84 22.47 -21.60
C GLY A 199 -9.65 23.35 -20.35
N CYS A 200 -9.59 24.66 -20.55
CA CYS A 200 -9.45 25.62 -19.44
C CYS A 200 -10.80 25.76 -18.71
N ILE A 201 -10.86 25.30 -17.47
CA ILE A 201 -12.05 25.37 -16.60
C ILE A 201 -11.79 26.41 -15.51
N ASP A 202 -12.78 27.23 -15.18
CA ASP A 202 -12.70 28.09 -13.99
C ASP A 202 -12.71 27.23 -12.71
N VAL A 203 -11.71 27.43 -11.86
CA VAL A 203 -11.56 26.73 -10.57
C VAL A 203 -12.81 26.90 -9.70
N LYS A 204 -13.49 28.05 -9.78
CA LYS A 204 -14.72 28.33 -9.00
C LYS A 204 -15.89 27.43 -9.38
N GLU A 205 -15.92 26.92 -10.61
CA GLU A 205 -16.97 25.99 -11.07
C GLU A 205 -16.72 24.56 -10.58
N VAL A 206 -15.44 24.22 -10.37
CA VAL A 206 -15.01 22.87 -9.98
C VAL A 206 -14.98 22.71 -8.45
N VAL A 207 -14.44 23.71 -7.75
CA VAL A 207 -14.24 23.65 -6.30
C VAL A 207 -15.54 23.93 -5.56
N ARG A 208 -15.97 22.99 -4.73
CA ARG A 208 -17.20 23.11 -3.93
C ARG A 208 -16.93 23.87 -2.63
N SER A 209 -17.96 24.56 -2.14
CA SER A 209 -17.91 25.26 -0.87
C SER A 209 -17.72 24.29 0.31
N ARG A 210 -17.18 24.79 1.42
CA ARG A 210 -16.99 24.02 2.65
C ARG A 210 -18.28 23.32 3.10
N GLN A 211 -19.42 24.00 3.02
CA GLN A 211 -20.72 23.46 3.43
C GLN A 211 -21.17 22.31 2.54
N ALA A 212 -20.94 22.40 1.22
CA ALA A 212 -21.28 21.33 0.29
C ALA A 212 -20.41 20.08 0.55
N VAL A 213 -19.12 20.26 0.80
CA VAL A 213 -18.21 19.17 1.18
C VAL A 213 -18.64 18.55 2.51
N ALA A 214 -18.95 19.35 3.53
CA ALA A 214 -19.41 18.85 4.83
C ALA A 214 -20.68 17.98 4.71
N ARG A 215 -21.69 18.45 3.97
CA ARG A 215 -22.91 17.66 3.71
C ARG A 215 -22.60 16.34 3.01
N THR A 216 -21.70 16.36 2.02
CA THR A 216 -21.29 15.13 1.32
C THR A 216 -20.59 14.15 2.26
N VAL A 217 -19.77 14.64 3.18
CA VAL A 217 -19.12 13.82 4.21
C VAL A 217 -20.17 13.20 5.14
N ASP A 218 -21.17 13.96 5.56
CA ASP A 218 -22.27 13.47 6.41
C ASP A 218 -23.07 12.38 5.69
N ASP A 219 -23.40 12.58 4.41
CA ASP A 219 -24.12 11.61 3.58
C ASP A 219 -23.33 10.31 3.44
N LEU A 220 -22.03 10.41 3.16
CA LEU A 220 -21.13 9.25 3.08
C LEU A 220 -21.05 8.52 4.43
N ALA A 221 -20.87 9.26 5.53
CA ALA A 221 -20.83 8.69 6.86
C ALA A 221 -22.14 7.95 7.18
N GLN A 222 -23.30 8.52 6.85
CA GLN A 222 -24.59 7.90 7.08
C GLN A 222 -24.80 6.65 6.22
N LYS A 223 -24.37 6.68 4.97
CA LYS A 223 -24.37 5.51 4.08
C LYS A 223 -23.53 4.38 4.68
N HIS A 224 -22.31 4.66 5.11
CA HIS A 224 -21.44 3.66 5.73
C HIS A 224 -22.00 3.15 7.07
N ARG A 225 -22.57 4.01 7.90
CA ARG A 225 -23.27 3.58 9.13
C ARG A 225 -24.43 2.64 8.83
N THR A 226 -25.16 2.87 7.75
CA THR A 226 -26.28 2.01 7.35
C THR A 226 -25.78 0.62 6.94
N ILE A 227 -24.71 0.55 6.15
CA ILE A 227 -24.05 -0.71 5.78
C ILE A 227 -23.55 -1.42 7.04
N LEU A 228 -22.78 -0.74 7.89
CA LEU A 228 -22.22 -1.31 9.10
C LEU A 228 -23.30 -1.80 10.08
N LYS A 229 -24.39 -1.04 10.25
CA LYS A 229 -25.55 -1.47 11.07
C LYS A 229 -26.17 -2.77 10.55
N SER A 230 -26.21 -2.97 9.23
CA SER A 230 -26.72 -4.20 8.64
C SER A 230 -25.78 -5.39 8.87
N GLU A 231 -24.47 -5.17 8.74
CA GLU A 231 -23.43 -6.20 8.95
C GLU A 231 -23.32 -6.60 10.43
N LEU A 232 -23.44 -5.64 11.36
CA LEU A 232 -23.33 -5.87 12.79
C LEU A 232 -24.62 -6.43 13.43
N ARG A 233 -25.72 -6.52 12.70
CA ARG A 233 -27.02 -6.97 13.25
C ARG A 233 -26.94 -8.40 13.81
N GLU A 234 -26.33 -9.32 13.07
CA GLU A 234 -26.23 -10.73 13.51
C GLU A 234 -25.21 -10.91 14.65
N PRO A 235 -23.97 -10.38 14.59
CA PRO A 235 -23.06 -10.40 15.74
C PRO A 235 -23.65 -9.78 17.00
N LEU A 236 -24.43 -8.70 16.87
CA LEU A 236 -25.08 -8.05 18.02
C LEU A 236 -26.12 -8.96 18.68
N LYS A 237 -26.97 -9.64 17.88
CA LYS A 237 -27.94 -10.62 18.41
C LYS A 237 -27.27 -11.81 19.08
N ALA A 238 -26.15 -12.26 18.52
CA ALA A 238 -25.34 -13.35 19.06
C ALA A 238 -24.50 -12.94 20.29
N GLN A 239 -24.58 -11.68 20.73
CA GLN A 239 -23.75 -11.13 21.81
C GLN A 239 -22.24 -11.31 21.56
N ALA A 240 -21.84 -11.32 20.29
CA ALA A 240 -20.47 -11.56 19.84
C ALA A 240 -19.73 -10.24 19.52
N ILE A 241 -20.10 -9.14 20.19
CA ILE A 241 -19.48 -7.82 20.02
C ILE A 241 -18.85 -7.41 21.33
N THR A 242 -17.55 -7.17 21.29
CA THR A 242 -16.82 -6.48 22.36
C THR A 242 -16.55 -5.05 21.90
N ILE A 243 -16.74 -4.07 22.79
CA ILE A 243 -16.40 -2.67 22.55
C ILE A 243 -15.24 -2.33 23.49
N ALA A 244 -14.15 -1.80 22.94
CA ALA A 244 -13.04 -1.26 23.72
C ALA A 244 -13.11 0.28 23.65
N PRO A 245 -13.62 0.96 24.68
CA PRO A 245 -13.53 2.40 24.74
C PRO A 245 -12.11 2.83 25.10
N ASP A 246 -11.59 3.80 24.36
CA ASP A 246 -10.35 4.51 24.65
C ASP A 246 -10.68 5.90 25.18
N PHE A 247 -10.07 6.26 26.32
CA PHE A 247 -10.32 7.52 27.02
C PHE A 247 -9.01 8.25 27.21
N TRP A 248 -9.01 9.53 26.88
CA TRP A 248 -7.90 10.41 27.22
C TRP A 248 -8.39 11.82 27.52
N THR A 249 -7.61 12.56 28.30
CA THR A 249 -7.84 13.98 28.53
C THR A 249 -6.73 14.78 27.87
N SER A 250 -7.09 15.87 27.21
CA SER A 250 -6.08 16.80 26.70
C SER A 250 -5.91 17.94 27.69
N LYS A 251 -4.72 18.02 28.29
CA LYS A 251 -4.35 19.11 29.23
C LYS A 251 -4.39 20.49 28.56
N TYR A 252 -4.13 20.58 27.26
CA TYR A 252 -4.08 21.86 26.56
C TYR A 252 -5.47 22.52 26.47
N ASN A 253 -6.47 21.73 26.08
CA ASN A 253 -7.84 22.19 25.86
C ASN A 253 -8.80 21.82 27.00
N GLN A 254 -8.30 21.20 28.08
CA GLN A 254 -9.07 20.80 29.27
C GLN A 254 -10.34 20.01 28.92
N GLN A 255 -10.23 19.13 27.93
CA GLN A 255 -11.33 18.32 27.40
C GLN A 255 -11.01 16.84 27.54
N ALA A 256 -12.01 16.08 27.99
CA ALA A 256 -12.00 14.63 27.93
C ALA A 256 -12.51 14.16 26.57
N PHE A 257 -11.86 13.14 26.02
CA PHE A 257 -12.20 12.49 24.78
C PHE A 257 -12.52 11.03 25.06
N LEU A 258 -13.60 10.56 24.45
CA LEU A 258 -13.99 9.16 24.43
C LEU A 258 -14.01 8.71 22.98
N HIS A 259 -13.21 7.70 22.66
CA HIS A 259 -13.17 7.07 21.37
C HIS A 259 -13.63 5.62 21.50
N MET A 260 -14.68 5.27 20.79
CA MET A 260 -15.15 3.88 20.75
C MET A 260 -14.67 3.27 19.43
N MET A 261 -13.55 2.55 19.47
CA MET A 261 -13.15 1.68 18.36
C MET A 261 -12.61 0.38 18.90
N HIS A 262 -13.34 -0.70 18.63
CA HIS A 262 -12.82 -1.98 18.14
C HIS A 262 -14.02 -2.92 18.02
N TYR A 263 -14.23 -3.49 16.83
CA TYR A 263 -15.06 -4.69 16.65
C TYR A 263 -14.11 -5.79 16.21
N SER A 264 -14.02 -6.85 17.01
CA SER A 264 -13.31 -8.07 16.65
C SER A 264 -14.39 -9.14 16.48
N ASP A 265 -14.48 -9.73 15.28
CA ASP A 265 -15.37 -10.87 15.08
C ASP A 265 -14.79 -12.07 15.86
N CYS A 266 -15.36 -12.37 17.02
CA CYS A 266 -14.90 -13.45 17.89
C CYS A 266 -15.04 -14.85 17.25
N ARG A 267 -15.66 -14.98 16.07
CA ARG A 267 -15.72 -16.26 15.35
C ARG A 267 -14.36 -16.83 14.99
N GLU A 268 -13.35 -16.00 14.72
CA GLU A 268 -11.99 -16.49 14.46
C GLU A 268 -11.29 -17.05 15.70
N ILE A 269 -11.71 -16.65 16.90
CA ILE A 269 -11.09 -17.08 18.17
C ILE A 269 -11.66 -18.42 18.65
N LEU A 270 -12.88 -18.77 18.25
CA LEU A 270 -13.57 -19.99 18.70
C LEU A 270 -13.36 -21.24 17.83
N GLY A 271 -12.58 -21.16 16.76
CA GLY A 271 -12.00 -22.33 16.09
C GLY A 271 -12.98 -23.39 15.57
N ASN A 272 -14.19 -23.00 15.13
CA ASN A 272 -15.13 -23.88 14.43
C ASN A 272 -15.12 -23.64 12.92
#